data_AF-A0A2D6P9P1-F1
#
_entry.id   AF-A0A2D6P9P1-F1
#
_cell.length_a   1.000
_cell.length_b   1.000
_cell.length_c   1.000
_cell.angle_alpha   90.00
_cell.angle_beta   90.00
_cell.angle_gamma   90.00
#
_symmetry.space_group_name_H-M   'P 1'
#
loop_
_entity.id
_entity.type
_entity.pdbx_description
1 polymer ?
#
loop_
_entity_poly.entity_id
_entity_poly.type
_entity_poly.pdbx_seq_one_letter_code
_entity_poly.pdbx_strand_id
1 'polypeptide(L)'
;MQVTVYHQIFNDEGELRGFERVAVVTVNHTDDEHEALEYAWRYTNNVVGSWSLKIGGDANDDVEVVASREDGLGLRSSMIGDRFYVKYGEAYEVAMCGFDVLPVMEDV
;
A
#
# COMPACT_ATOMS: atom_id res chain seq x y z
N MET A 1 0.01 -7.30 -13.22
CA MET A 1 0.01 -7.80 -11.83
C MET A 1 -0.98 -7.05 -10.94
N GLN A 2 -1.24 -7.56 -9.73
CA GLN A 2 -2.04 -6.88 -8.70
C GLN A 2 -1.23 -6.81 -7.40
N VAL A 3 -1.19 -5.64 -6.78
CA VAL A 3 -0.53 -5.40 -5.50
C VAL A 3 -1.58 -4.98 -4.47
N THR A 4 -1.74 -5.75 -3.40
CA THR A 4 -2.63 -5.38 -2.30
C THR A 4 -1.84 -4.62 -1.24
N VAL A 5 -2.31 -3.42 -0.90
CA VAL A 5 -1.61 -2.50 0.01
C VAL A 5 -2.27 -2.54 1.38
N TYR A 6 -1.44 -2.66 2.41
CA TYR A 6 -1.84 -2.70 3.80
C TYR A 6 -1.11 -1.63 4.60
N HIS A 7 -1.87 -0.84 5.36
CA HIS A 7 -1.31 0.16 6.27
C HIS A 7 -1.21 -0.39 7.68
N GLN A 8 -0.11 -0.09 8.36
CA GLN A 8 0.03 -0.31 9.80
C GLN A 8 -1.05 0.46 10.58
N ILE A 9 -1.66 -0.23 11.53
CA ILE A 9 -2.59 0.32 12.51
C ILE A 9 -1.85 0.40 13.85
N PHE A 10 -1.87 1.57 14.46
CA PHE A 10 -1.28 1.80 15.79
C PHE A 10 -2.40 2.04 16.81
N ASN A 11 -2.17 1.65 18.08
CA ASN A 11 -3.02 2.13 19.17
C ASN A 11 -2.66 3.57 19.56
N ASP A 12 -3.42 4.13 20.50
CA ASP A 12 -3.21 5.48 21.02
C ASP A 12 -1.84 5.65 21.72
N GLU A 13 -1.18 4.55 22.09
CA GLU A 13 0.16 4.52 22.70
C GLU A 13 1.27 4.46 21.64
N GLY A 14 0.93 4.37 20.35
CA GLY A 14 1.88 4.27 19.24
C GLY A 14 2.45 2.86 19.01
N GLU A 15 1.88 1.84 19.64
CA GLU A 15 2.25 0.44 19.44
C GLU A 15 1.53 -0.14 18.22
N LEU A 16 2.25 -0.91 17.41
CA LEU A 16 1.68 -1.60 16.26
C LEU A 16 0.64 -2.63 16.71
N ARG A 17 -0.61 -2.47 16.25
CA ARG A 17 -1.73 -3.36 16.53
C ARG A 17 -2.04 -4.33 15.40
N GLY A 18 -1.67 -3.98 14.17
CA GLY A 18 -1.93 -4.84 13.02
C GLY A 18 -1.87 -4.08 11.71
N PHE A 19 -2.56 -4.61 10.71
CA PHE A 19 -2.55 -4.13 9.34
C PHE A 19 -3.97 -4.04 8.79
N GLU A 20 -4.32 -2.91 8.19
CA GLU A 20 -5.58 -2.72 7.47
C GLU A 20 -5.33 -2.79 5.97
N ARG A 21 -6.14 -3.56 5.23
CA ARG A 21 -6.11 -3.52 3.78
C ARG A 21 -6.71 -2.20 3.32
N VAL A 22 -5.96 -1.39 2.59
CA VAL A 22 -6.38 -0.04 2.19
C VAL A 22 -6.56 0.14 0.68
N ALA A 23 -5.86 -0.65 -0.13
CA ALA A 23 -5.99 -0.57 -1.58
C ALA A 23 -5.70 -1.90 -2.30
N VAL A 24 -6.16 -1.98 -3.54
CA VAL A 24 -5.65 -2.91 -4.56
C VAL A 24 -5.18 -2.08 -5.74
N VAL A 25 -3.92 -2.25 -6.13
CA VAL A 25 -3.35 -1.54 -7.28
C VAL A 25 -3.20 -2.53 -8.44
N THR A 26 -3.79 -2.18 -9.57
CA THR A 26 -3.61 -2.91 -10.83
C THR A 26 -2.39 -2.36 -11.56
N VAL A 27 -1.43 -3.22 -11.89
CA VAL A 27 -0.19 -2.82 -12.56
C VAL A 27 -0.09 -3.55 -13.90
N ASN A 28 -0.37 -2.88 -15.00
CA ASN A 28 -0.45 -3.53 -16.32
C ASN A 28 0.76 -3.26 -17.23
N HIS A 29 1.72 -2.44 -16.79
CA HIS A 29 2.85 -2.02 -17.62
C HIS A 29 4.12 -2.89 -17.40
N THR A 30 4.11 -3.77 -16.42
CA THR A 30 5.26 -4.61 -16.06
C THR A 30 4.82 -5.92 -15.41
N ASP A 31 5.69 -6.92 -15.51
CA ASP A 31 5.62 -8.20 -14.81
C ASP A 31 6.75 -8.33 -13.76
N ASP A 32 7.57 -7.29 -13.57
CA ASP A 32 8.60 -7.23 -12.53
C ASP A 32 8.01 -6.77 -11.19
N GLU A 33 8.18 -7.59 -10.14
CA GLU A 33 7.56 -7.33 -8.84
C GLU A 33 8.06 -6.00 -8.23
N HIS A 34 9.34 -5.69 -8.35
CA HIS A 34 9.90 -4.45 -7.81
C HIS A 34 9.34 -3.20 -8.50
N GLU A 35 9.26 -3.20 -9.83
CA GLU A 35 8.62 -2.09 -10.55
C GLU A 35 7.15 -1.93 -10.18
N ALA A 36 6.42 -3.03 -9.96
CA ALA A 36 5.04 -2.97 -9.53
C ALA A 36 4.87 -2.48 -8.08
N LEU A 37 5.79 -2.83 -7.18
CA LEU A 37 5.84 -2.31 -5.82
C LEU A 37 6.09 -0.80 -5.81
N GLU A 38 7.06 -0.32 -6.59
CA GLU A 38 7.35 1.11 -6.74
C GLU A 38 6.15 1.88 -7.31
N TYR A 39 5.48 1.32 -8.32
CA TYR A 39 4.27 1.92 -8.87
C TYR A 39 3.15 2.01 -7.83
N ALA A 40 2.88 0.91 -7.12
CA ALA A 40 1.86 0.88 -6.08
C ALA A 40 2.19 1.89 -4.97
N TRP A 41 3.45 1.93 -4.50
CA TRP A 41 3.88 2.87 -3.47
C TRP A 41 3.75 4.32 -3.93
N ARG A 42 4.15 4.64 -5.16
CA ARG A 42 4.02 6.00 -5.72
C ARG A 42 2.56 6.46 -5.69
N TYR A 43 1.62 5.59 -6.08
CA TYR A 43 0.21 5.96 -6.20
C TYR A 43 -0.65 5.65 -4.96
N THR A 44 -0.05 5.14 -3.89
CA THR A 44 -0.62 5.15 -2.53
C THR A 44 0.12 6.11 -1.60
N ASN A 45 0.81 7.11 -2.18
CA ASN A 45 1.50 8.16 -1.46
C ASN A 45 0.96 9.54 -1.91
N ASN A 46 0.63 10.41 -0.96
CA ASN A 46 0.09 11.75 -1.18
C ASN A 46 1.22 12.73 -1.58
N VAL A 47 1.70 12.65 -2.84
CA VAL A 47 2.78 13.50 -3.36
C VAL A 47 2.22 14.79 -3.98
N VAL A 48 1.17 14.69 -4.79
CA VAL A 48 0.53 15.81 -5.50
C VAL A 48 -0.99 15.71 -5.42
N GLY A 49 -1.52 15.41 -4.23
CA GLY A 49 -2.95 15.32 -3.97
C GLY A 49 -3.30 14.28 -2.93
N SER A 50 -4.44 13.63 -3.12
CA SER A 50 -4.91 12.54 -2.27
C SER A 50 -5.29 11.34 -3.12
N TRP A 51 -4.55 10.24 -2.95
CA TRP A 51 -4.81 9.00 -3.68
C TRP A 51 -6.15 8.38 -3.30
N SER A 52 -6.51 8.46 -2.01
CA SER A 52 -7.71 7.86 -1.44
C SER A 52 -8.98 8.67 -1.67
N LEU A 53 -8.86 10.00 -1.81
CA LEU A 53 -9.97 10.87 -2.19
C LEU A 53 -10.06 11.12 -3.71
N LYS A 54 -9.12 10.56 -4.50
CA LYS A 54 -9.01 10.78 -5.95
C LYS A 54 -8.90 12.26 -6.33
N ILE A 55 -7.99 12.96 -5.66
CA ILE A 55 -7.75 14.39 -5.89
C ILE A 55 -6.34 14.59 -6.45
N GLY A 56 -6.21 15.41 -7.49
CA GLY A 56 -4.91 15.87 -7.99
C GLY A 56 -4.15 14.81 -8.78
N GLY A 57 -2.82 14.92 -8.80
CA GLY A 57 -1.92 14.04 -9.56
C GLY A 57 -1.79 12.62 -9.00
N ASP A 58 -2.34 12.36 -7.81
CA ASP A 58 -2.37 11.03 -7.19
C ASP A 58 -3.73 10.33 -7.42
N ALA A 59 -4.66 10.97 -8.15
CA ALA A 59 -5.91 10.36 -8.60
C ALA A 59 -5.62 9.38 -9.76
N ASN A 60 -5.25 8.15 -9.40
CA ASN A 60 -4.95 7.09 -10.37
C ASN A 60 -6.05 6.02 -10.39
N ASP A 61 -6.63 5.76 -11.55
CA ASP A 61 -7.71 4.78 -11.75
C ASP A 61 -7.27 3.33 -11.53
N ASP A 62 -5.96 3.05 -11.60
CA ASP A 62 -5.41 1.73 -11.29
C ASP A 62 -5.49 1.38 -9.80
N VAL A 63 -5.73 2.37 -8.93
CA VAL A 63 -5.81 2.20 -7.48
C VAL A 63 -7.27 2.06 -7.06
N GLU A 64 -7.70 0.87 -6.67
CA GLU A 64 -8.97 0.66 -5.99
C GLU A 64 -8.79 0.92 -4.50
N VAL A 65 -9.50 1.92 -3.96
CA VAL A 65 -9.47 2.27 -2.52
C VAL A 65 -10.51 1.40 -1.80
N VAL A 66 -10.09 0.64 -0.79
CA VAL A 66 -10.98 -0.32 -0.10
C VAL A 66 -11.23 0.00 1.38
N ALA A 67 -10.52 0.99 1.94
CA ALA A 67 -10.74 1.52 3.28
C ALA A 67 -11.12 3.01 3.22
N SER A 68 -11.79 3.50 4.25
CA SER A 68 -12.17 4.90 4.36
C SER A 68 -12.08 5.36 5.81
N ARG A 69 -11.77 6.64 6.01
CA ARG A 69 -11.86 7.28 7.33
C ARG A 69 -13.22 7.91 7.52
N GLU A 70 -13.76 7.80 8.72
CA GLU A 70 -15.05 8.41 9.09
C GLU A 70 -15.03 9.94 9.03
N ASP A 71 -13.87 10.56 9.25
CA ASP A 71 -13.69 12.02 9.21
C ASP A 71 -13.62 12.62 7.79
N GLY A 72 -13.59 11.78 6.75
CA GLY A 72 -13.55 12.21 5.36
C GLY A 72 -12.23 12.86 4.91
N LEU A 73 -11.17 12.84 5.73
CA LEU A 73 -9.90 13.53 5.41
C LEU A 73 -8.98 12.74 4.46
N GLY A 74 -9.37 11.52 4.08
CA GLY A 74 -8.56 10.64 3.25
C GLY A 74 -7.48 9.90 4.04
N LEU A 75 -7.07 8.75 3.49
CA LEU A 75 -6.04 7.90 4.05
C LEU A 75 -4.65 8.54 3.96
N ARG A 76 -3.78 8.15 4.90
CA ARG A 76 -2.38 8.58 4.92
C ARG A 76 -1.61 8.04 3.71
N SER A 77 -0.40 8.56 3.50
CA SER A 77 0.56 7.95 2.59
C SER A 77 1.00 6.57 3.08
N SER A 78 1.36 5.69 2.15
CA SER A 78 2.19 4.53 2.45
C SER A 78 3.55 4.96 3.04
N MET A 79 4.02 4.22 4.04
CA MET A 79 5.25 4.54 4.79
C MET A 79 6.01 3.27 5.17
N ILE A 80 7.22 3.46 5.74
CA ILE A 80 8.05 2.37 6.28
C ILE A 80 7.21 1.49 7.20
N GLY A 81 7.32 0.17 7.03
CA GLY A 81 6.58 -0.83 7.80
C GLY A 81 5.21 -1.22 7.22
N ASP A 82 4.68 -0.48 6.24
CA ASP A 82 3.47 -0.91 5.51
C ASP A 82 3.76 -2.12 4.63
N ARG A 83 2.72 -2.89 4.30
CA ARG A 83 2.87 -4.17 3.61
C ARG A 83 2.24 -4.17 2.22
N PHE A 84 2.93 -4.78 1.28
CA PHE A 84 2.56 -4.84 -0.14
C PHE A 84 2.61 -6.29 -0.59
N TYR A 85 1.45 -6.85 -0.94
CA TYR A 85 1.34 -8.27 -1.31
C TYR A 85 1.12 -8.40 -2.80
N VAL A 86 2.07 -9.02 -3.50
CA VAL A 86 1.98 -9.27 -4.94
C VAL A 86 1.13 -10.52 -5.16
N LYS A 87 0.08 -10.40 -5.98
CA LYS A 87 -0.80 -11.54 -6.27
C LYS A 87 -0.04 -12.65 -6.97
N TYR A 88 -0.05 -13.85 -6.38
CA TYR A 88 0.73 -15.02 -6.80
C TYR A 88 2.25 -14.86 -6.69
N GLY A 89 2.72 -13.80 -6.03
CA GLY A 89 4.13 -13.50 -5.81
C GLY A 89 4.46 -13.41 -4.33
N GLU A 90 5.50 -12.65 -3.99
CA GLU A 90 5.94 -12.47 -2.62
C GLU A 90 5.13 -11.39 -1.88
N ALA A 91 5.31 -11.37 -0.56
CA ALA A 91 4.86 -10.30 0.32
C ALA A 91 6.06 -9.45 0.71
N TYR A 92 5.87 -8.14 0.75
CA TYR A 92 6.92 -7.18 1.04
C TYR A 92 6.52 -6.22 2.16
N GLU A 93 7.51 -5.73 2.89
CA GLU A 93 7.39 -4.58 3.78
C GLU A 93 8.15 -3.39 3.17
N VAL A 94 7.60 -2.18 3.29
CA VAL A 94 8.30 -0.96 2.89
C VAL A 94 9.48 -0.75 3.84
N ALA A 95 10.69 -0.86 3.31
CA ALA A 95 11.93 -0.68 4.06
C ALA A 95 12.33 0.80 4.15
N MET A 96 13.42 1.09 4.86
CA MET A 96 14.01 2.44 4.85
C MET A 96 14.38 2.89 3.43
N CYS A 97 14.76 1.95 2.57
CA CYS A 97 15.01 2.16 1.15
C CYS A 97 14.48 0.93 0.39
N GLY A 98 13.50 1.13 -0.49
CA GLY A 98 12.88 0.04 -1.24
C GLY A 98 12.00 -0.86 -0.38
N PHE A 99 12.14 -2.17 -0.56
CA PHE A 99 11.26 -3.19 0.01
C PHE A 99 12.06 -4.39 0.51
N ASP A 100 11.68 -4.89 1.68
CA ASP A 100 12.20 -6.15 2.23
C ASP A 100 11.16 -7.26 2.03
N VAL A 101 11.61 -8.43 1.59
CA VAL A 101 10.75 -9.62 1.47
C VAL A 101 10.31 -10.04 2.87
N LEU A 102 9.00 -10.18 3.07
CA LEU A 102 8.46 -10.79 4.27
C LEU A 102 8.65 -12.31 4.19
N PRO A 103 9.21 -12.95 5.23
CA PRO A 103 9.31 -14.40 5.25
C PRO A 103 7.91 -14.99 5.08
N VAL A 104 7.79 -15.96 4.16
CA VAL A 104 6.55 -16.68 3.88
C VAL A 104 5.96 -17.12 5.22
N MET A 105 4.73 -16.70 5.53
CA MET A 105 3.99 -17.28 6.64
C MET A 105 3.88 -18.78 6.36
N GLU A 106 4.57 -19.61 7.15
CA GLU A 106 4.20 -21.02 7.23
C GLU A 106 2.69 -21.04 7.52
N ASP A 107 1.94 -21.72 6.65
CA ASP A 107 0.50 -21.86 6.75
C ASP A 107 0.09 -22.11 8.21
N VAL A 108 -0.81 -21.27 8.73
CA VAL A 108 -1.47 -21.51 10.02
C VAL A 108 -2.58 -22.54 9.83
#